data_AF-A0A961I8B8-F1
#
_entry.id   AF-A0A961I8B8-F1
#
_cell.length_a   1.000
_cell.length_b   1.000
_cell.length_c   1.000
_cell.angle_alpha   90.00
_cell.angle_beta   90.00
_cell.angle_gamma   90.00
#
_symmetry.space_group_name_H-M   'P 1'
#
loop_
_entity.id
_entity.type
_entity.pdbx_description
1 polymer ?
#
loop_
_entity_poly.entity_id
_entity_poly.type
_entity_poly.pdbx_seq_one_letter_code
_entity_poly.pdbx_strand_id
1 'polypeptide(L)' 'MQNIPGRFLYRTYRSLTCLSHPLLLRLLAKRLEKGKEIPERVEEKKGITCALRPDGVLFWIHAASVGEIQ' A
#
# COMPACT_ATOMS: atom_id res chain seq x y z
N MET A 1 14.77 31.96 7.82
CA MET A 1 13.92 30.74 7.79
C MET A 1 14.61 29.75 6.85
N GLN A 2 15.04 28.60 7.37
CA GLN A 2 15.98 27.70 6.67
C GLN A 2 15.31 27.02 5.47
N ASN A 3 15.89 27.15 4.27
CA ASN A 3 15.47 26.41 3.07
C ASN A 3 15.82 24.93 3.25
N ILE A 4 14.85 24.12 3.66
CA ILE A 4 15.04 22.67 3.70
C ILE A 4 15.16 22.19 2.24
N PRO A 5 16.30 21.62 1.82
CA PRO A 5 16.45 21.18 0.43
C PRO A 5 15.46 20.05 0.14
N GLY A 6 14.75 20.11 -1.00
CA GLY A 6 13.71 19.13 -1.35
C GLY A 6 14.20 17.67 -1.34
N ARG A 7 15.49 17.45 -1.59
CA ARG A 7 16.14 16.14 -1.46
C ARG A 7 16.11 15.59 -0.02
N PHE A 8 16.27 16.46 0.98
CA PHE A 8 16.18 16.07 2.38
C PHE A 8 14.75 15.65 2.75
N LEU A 9 13.75 16.44 2.36
CA LEU A 9 12.34 16.10 2.56
C LEU A 9 11.97 14.76 1.90
N TYR A 10 12.36 14.57 0.65
CA TYR A 10 12.12 13.31 -0.06
C TYR A 10 12.77 12.10 0.62
N ARG A 11 14.03 12.23 1.06
CA ARG A 11 14.74 11.15 1.78
C ARG A 11 14.06 10.83 3.10
N THR A 12 13.69 11.84 3.88
CA THR A 12 12.99 11.65 5.15
C THR A 12 11.63 10.98 4.93
N TYR A 13 10.84 11.45 3.96
CA TYR A 13 9.57 10.84 3.58
C TYR A 13 9.75 9.36 3.21
N ARG A 14 10.66 9.06 2.27
CA ARG A 14 10.90 7.69 1.81
C ARG A 14 11.37 6.78 2.95
N SER A 15 12.27 7.26 3.82
CA SER A 15 12.74 6.50 4.97
C SER A 15 11.61 6.21 5.96
N LEU A 16 10.80 7.21 6.30
CA LEU A 16 9.66 7.02 7.21
C LEU A 16 8.63 6.03 6.63
N THR A 17 8.31 6.13 5.34
CA THR A 17 7.42 5.18 4.66
C THR A 17 7.99 3.77 4.63
N CYS A 18 9.29 3.61 4.41
CA CYS A 18 9.92 2.30 4.41
C CYS A 18 9.92 1.67 5.81
N LEU A 19 10.24 2.47 6.84
CA LEU A 19 10.28 2.03 8.23
C LEU A 19 8.88 1.73 8.80
N SER A 20 7.83 2.31 8.24
CA SER A 20 6.44 2.03 8.66
C SER A 20 5.91 0.69 8.14
N HIS A 21 6.55 0.09 7.13
CA HIS A 21 6.12 -1.18 6.53
C HIS A 21 5.83 -2.32 7.54
N PRO A 22 6.74 -2.69 8.47
CA PRO A 22 6.46 -3.74 9.44
C PRO A 22 5.29 -3.40 10.39
N LEU A 23 5.10 -2.11 10.72
CA LEU A 23 3.97 -1.66 11.53
C LEU A 23 2.65 -1.85 10.77
N LEU A 24 2.63 -1.54 9.48
CA LEU A 24 1.47 -1.75 8.61
C LEU A 24 1.11 -3.23 8.49
N LEU A 25 2.10 -4.12 8.34
CA LEU A 25 1.86 -5.57 8.32
C LEU A 25 1.25 -6.06 9.65
N ARG A 26 1.73 -5.56 10.79
CA ARG A 26 1.15 -5.90 12.10
C ARG A 26 -0.28 -5.37 12.26
N LEU A 27 -0.56 -4.16 11.75
CA LEU A 27 -1.93 -3.61 11.74
C LEU A 27 -2.85 -4.44 10.85
N LEU A 28 -2.36 -4.90 9.70
CA LEU A 28 -3.11 -5.77 8.80
C LEU A 28 -3.45 -7.11 9.46
N ALA A 29 -2.49 -7.76 10.14
CA ALA A 29 -2.73 -8.98 10.91
C ALA A 29 -3.80 -8.78 11.99
N LYS A 30 -3.74 -7.68 12.75
CA LYS A 30 -4.78 -7.34 13.74
C LYS A 30 -6.17 -7.12 13.12
N ARG A 31 -6.24 -6.57 11.90
CA ARG A 31 -7.51 -6.38 11.20
C ARG A 31 -8.08 -7.70 10.71
N LEU A 32 -7.21 -8.61 10.28
CA LEU A 32 -7.57 -9.97 9.90
C LEU A 32 -8.16 -10.74 11.08
N GLU A 33 -7.52 -10.68 12.26
CA GLU A 33 -8.05 -11.27 13.50
C GLU A 33 -9.42 -10.72 13.89
N LYS A 34 -9.69 -9.44 13.57
CA LYS A 34 -10.98 -8.78 13.82
C LYS A 34 -12.03 -9.07 12.74
N GLY A 35 -11.74 -9.91 11.74
CA GLY A 35 -12.65 -10.20 10.63
C GLY A 35 -12.92 -9.01 9.70
N LYS A 36 -12.08 -7.97 9.73
CA LYS A 36 -12.23 -6.77 8.87
C LYS A 36 -11.62 -6.94 7.47
N GLU A 37 -11.04 -8.11 7.21
CA GLU A 37 -10.31 -8.43 5.99
C GLU A 37 -10.67 -9.86 5.57
N ILE A 38 -10.56 -10.14 4.27
CA ILE A 38 -10.78 -11.47 3.71
C ILE A 38 -9.43 -12.23 3.74
N PRO A 39 -9.29 -13.31 4.54
CA PRO A 39 -8.02 -14.03 4.68
C PRO A 39 -7.41 -14.50 3.36
N GLU A 40 -8.26 -14.96 2.43
CA GLU A 40 -7.84 -15.49 1.14
C GLU A 40 -7.27 -14.40 0.20
N ARG A 41 -7.58 -13.12 0.47
CA ARG A 41 -7.21 -11.97 -0.36
C ARG A 41 -6.25 -11.00 0.34
N VAL A 42 -5.74 -11.35 1.52
CA VAL A 42 -4.85 -10.48 2.31
C VAL A 42 -3.53 -10.17 1.59
N GLU A 43 -3.07 -11.08 0.73
CA GLU A 43 -1.86 -10.91 -0.07
C GLU A 43 -1.99 -9.78 -1.10
N GLU A 44 -3.20 -9.52 -1.63
CA GLU A 44 -3.46 -8.39 -2.54
C GLU A 44 -3.14 -7.05 -1.84
N LYS A 45 -3.44 -6.93 -0.54
CA LYS A 45 -3.12 -5.74 0.26
C LYS A 45 -1.62 -5.56 0.50
N LYS A 46 -0.84 -6.62 0.36
CA LYS A 46 0.63 -6.57 0.40
C LYS A 46 1.23 -6.29 -0.98
N GLY A 47 0.40 -6.16 -2.02
CA GLY A 47 0.83 -6.01 -3.41
C GLY A 47 1.34 -7.31 -4.03
N ILE A 48 1.05 -8.45 -3.41
CA ILE A 48 1.41 -9.77 -3.93
C ILE A 48 0.23 -10.27 -4.75
N THR A 49 0.49 -10.52 -6.04
CA THR A 49 -0.50 -11.05 -6.98
C THR A 49 -0.10 -12.47 -7.39
N CYS A 50 -1.09 -13.35 -7.51
CA CYS A 50 -0.91 -14.69 -8.08
C CYS A 50 -0.98 -14.67 -9.62
N ALA A 51 -1.39 -13.55 -10.22
CA ALA A 51 -1.51 -13.44 -11.67
C ALA A 51 -0.15 -13.16 -12.32
N LEU A 52 0.20 -13.97 -13.32
CA LEU A 52 1.33 -13.70 -14.18
C LEU A 52 1.03 -12.48 -15.06
N ARG A 53 2.08 -11.71 -15.37
CA ARG A 53 1.96 -10.61 -16.33
C ARG A 53 1.61 -11.20 -17.70
N PRO A 54 0.49 -10.78 -18.34
CA PRO A 54 0.16 -11.25 -19.67
C PRO A 54 1.08 -10.62 -20.73
N ASP A 55 1.23 -11.32 -21.84
CA ASP A 55 1.96 -10.82 -23.00
C ASP A 55 1.19 -9.67 -23.68
N GLY A 56 1.93 -8.67 -24.20
CA GLY A 56 1.37 -7.56 -24.96
C GLY A 56 1.25 -6.23 -24.19
N VAL A 57 0.42 -5.33 -24.74
CA VAL A 57 0.24 -3.97 -24.24
C VAL A 57 -0.74 -3.95 -23.07
N LEU A 58 -0.31 -3.37 -21.94
CA LEU A 58 -1.17 -3.16 -20.78
C LEU A 58 -1.73 -1.74 -20.80
N PHE A 59 -3.05 -1.61 -20.73
CA PHE A 59 -3.72 -0.35 -20.48
C PHE A 59 -3.91 -0.18 -18.98
N TRP A 60 -3.37 0.91 -18.43
CA TRP A 60 -3.56 1.24 -17.02
C TRP A 60 -4.73 2.21 -16.86
N ILE A 61 -5.72 1.82 -16.07
CA ILE A 61 -6.89 2.65 -15.76
C ILE A 61 -6.86 2.94 -14.27
N HIS A 62 -6.93 4.22 -13.92
CA HIS A 62 -7.09 4.61 -12.52
C HIS A 62 -8.56 4.51 -12.12
N ALA A 63 -8.94 3.40 -11.48
CA ALA A 63 -10.28 3.20 -10.94
C ALA A 63 -10.21 3.21 -9.40
N ALA A 64 -10.53 4.35 -8.79
CA ALA A 64 -10.67 4.48 -7.34
C ALA A 64 -12.15 4.53 -6.98
N SER A 65 -12.60 3.63 -6.10
CA SER A 65 -13.94 3.71 -5.51
C SER A 65 -13.93 4.71 -4.36
N VAL A 66 -14.97 5.55 -4.27
CA VAL A 66 -15.30 6.23 -3.02
C VAL A 66 -15.99 5.18 -2.15
N GLY A 67 -15.40 4.80 -1.01
CA GLY A 67 -16.00 3.78 -0.14
C GLY A 67 -17.45 4.16 0.22
N GLU A 68 -18.34 3.18 0.30
CA GLU A 68 -19.70 3.40 0.77
C GLU A 68 -19.65 4.01 2.17
N ILE A 69 -20.24 5.19 2.33
CA ILE A 69 -20.41 5.84 3.62
C ILE A 69 -21.57 5.11 4.29
N GLN A 70 -21.28 4.35 5.35
CA GLN A 70 -22.29 3.76 6.24
C GLN A 70 -22.20 4.39 7.62
#